data_AF-M1EGB0-F1
#
_entry.id   AF-M1EGB0-F1
#
_cell.length_a   1.000
_cell.length_b   1.000
_cell.length_c   1.000
_cell.angle_alpha   90.00
_cell.angle_beta   90.00
_cell.angle_gamma   90.00
#
_symmetry.space_group_name_H-M   'P 1'
#
loop_
_entity.id
_entity.type
_entity.pdbx_description
1 polymer ?
#
loop_
_entity_poly.entity_id
_entity_poly.type
_entity_poly.pdbx_seq_one_letter_code
_entity_poly.pdbx_strand_id
1 'polypeptide(L)'
;KKWQERKEALEAVEVLVKNPKLEAGDYADLVKALKKVVGKDTNVMLVALAAKCLTGLAVGLRKKFGQYAGHVVPTILEKFKEKKPQVVQALQEAIDAIFLTTTLQNISEDVLAVMDNKNPTIKQQTSLFIARSFRHCTASTLPKSLLKPFCAALLKHINDSAPEVRDAAFEALGTALKVVGEKAVNPFLADVDKLKLDKIKECSEKVELVHGKKAGLAADKKDFKPAAGRTATSGAAGDKDTKDISAPKPGPLKKAPATKAGGPPKKGKPAAPGGAGSTGTKNKKGLETKEIVEPELSVEVCEEKASAVLPATCIQLLDSSNWKERLACMEEFQKAVELMDRTEMPCQALV
;
A
#
# COMPACT_ATOMS: atom_id res chain seq x y z
N LYS A 1 -2.59 -11.02 38.36
CA LYS A 1 -2.51 -12.46 37.92
C LYS A 1 -3.87 -12.95 37.43
N LYS A 2 -4.98 -12.41 37.96
CA LYS A 2 -6.32 -12.61 37.43
C LYS A 2 -6.37 -12.13 35.98
N TRP A 3 -7.27 -12.70 35.17
CA TRP A 3 -7.38 -12.34 33.75
C TRP A 3 -8.30 -11.13 33.54
N GLN A 4 -9.23 -10.89 34.49
CA GLN A 4 -10.11 -9.73 34.54
C GLN A 4 -9.30 -8.44 34.69
N GLU A 5 -8.39 -8.36 35.67
CA GLU A 5 -7.44 -7.25 35.87
C GLU A 5 -6.64 -6.92 34.58
N ARG A 6 -6.28 -7.95 33.80
CA ARG A 6 -5.57 -7.77 32.51
C ARG A 6 -6.52 -7.31 31.40
N LYS A 7 -7.77 -7.78 31.40
CA LYS A 7 -8.81 -7.33 30.47
C LYS A 7 -9.06 -5.84 30.67
N GLU A 8 -9.36 -5.42 31.89
CA GLU A 8 -9.65 -4.02 32.27
C GLU A 8 -8.50 -3.08 31.86
N ALA A 9 -7.25 -3.47 32.15
CA ALA A 9 -6.07 -2.71 31.75
C ALA A 9 -5.93 -2.60 30.21
N LEU A 10 -6.22 -3.67 29.47
CA LEU A 10 -6.19 -3.67 28.01
C LEU A 10 -7.37 -2.90 27.40
N GLU A 11 -8.56 -2.92 28.01
CA GLU A 11 -9.73 -2.15 27.57
C GLU A 11 -9.50 -0.65 27.75
N ALA A 12 -8.88 -0.24 28.87
CA ALA A 12 -8.44 1.14 29.08
C ALA A 12 -7.43 1.59 28.00
N VAL A 13 -6.47 0.73 27.63
CA VAL A 13 -5.55 1.01 26.50
C VAL A 13 -6.30 1.06 25.16
N GLU A 14 -7.24 0.14 24.91
CA GLU A 14 -8.03 0.09 23.66
C GLU A 14 -8.79 1.40 23.42
N VAL A 15 -9.37 1.99 24.46
CA VAL A 15 -10.04 3.30 24.39
C VAL A 15 -9.06 4.40 23.99
N LEU A 16 -7.87 4.45 24.60
CA LEU A 16 -6.87 5.48 24.33
C LEU A 16 -6.29 5.40 22.90
N VAL A 17 -6.09 4.19 22.36
CA VAL A 17 -5.47 3.99 21.04
C VAL A 17 -6.46 4.06 19.87
N LYS A 18 -7.76 4.24 20.13
CA LYS A 18 -8.76 4.58 19.10
C LYS A 18 -8.60 6.01 18.55
N ASN A 19 -7.80 6.86 19.20
CA ASN A 19 -7.49 8.20 18.69
C ASN A 19 -6.74 8.13 17.33
N PRO A 20 -7.22 8.82 16.28
CA PRO A 20 -6.70 8.68 14.89
C PRO A 20 -5.29 9.26 14.69
N LYS A 21 -4.74 9.92 15.71
CA LYS A 21 -3.39 10.44 15.77
C LYS A 21 -2.93 10.43 17.22
N LEU A 22 -1.79 9.81 17.48
CA LEU A 22 -1.14 9.79 18.78
C LEU A 22 0.11 10.69 18.75
N GLU A 23 0.48 11.21 19.92
CA GLU A 23 1.63 12.10 20.07
C GLU A 23 2.97 11.36 19.83
N ALA A 24 4.07 12.09 19.61
CA ALA A 24 5.40 11.48 19.73
C ALA A 24 5.68 11.21 21.22
N GLY A 25 6.06 9.99 21.55
CA GLY A 25 6.51 9.62 22.90
C GLY A 25 7.27 8.31 22.85
N ASP A 26 7.77 7.88 24.00
CA ASP A 26 8.29 6.52 24.14
C ASP A 26 7.15 5.55 24.46
N TYR A 27 6.90 4.63 23.53
CA TYR A 27 5.92 3.56 23.67
C TYR A 27 6.56 2.19 23.89
N ALA A 28 7.89 2.11 24.09
CA ALA A 28 8.64 0.85 24.12
C ALA A 28 8.10 -0.15 25.16
N ASP A 29 7.87 0.29 26.41
CA ASP A 29 7.35 -0.60 27.45
C ASP A 29 5.88 -1.00 27.23
N LEU A 30 5.04 -0.12 26.67
CA LEU A 30 3.66 -0.47 26.29
C LEU A 30 3.66 -1.51 25.17
N VAL A 31 4.42 -1.30 24.10
CA VAL A 31 4.52 -2.23 22.97
C VAL A 31 5.10 -3.57 23.43
N LYS A 32 6.11 -3.57 24.30
CA LYS A 32 6.69 -4.77 24.93
C LYS A 32 5.68 -5.51 25.80
N ALA A 33 4.84 -4.80 26.55
CA ALA A 33 3.75 -5.39 27.33
C ALA A 33 2.67 -6.02 26.43
N LEU A 34 2.19 -5.30 25.42
CA LEU A 34 1.19 -5.79 24.46
C LEU A 34 1.72 -7.01 23.68
N LYS A 35 2.94 -6.93 23.15
CA LYS A 35 3.66 -8.06 22.52
C LYS A 35 3.72 -9.27 23.45
N LYS A 36 4.00 -9.08 24.74
CA LYS A 36 4.05 -10.17 25.73
C LYS A 36 2.68 -10.81 25.92
N VAL A 37 1.59 -10.04 25.94
CA VAL A 37 0.22 -10.59 25.98
C VAL A 37 -0.08 -11.37 24.71
N VAL A 38 0.17 -10.80 23.53
CA VAL A 38 -0.06 -11.50 22.24
C VAL A 38 0.72 -12.81 22.16
N GLY A 39 2.02 -12.80 22.46
CA GLY A 39 2.85 -14.00 22.33
C GLY A 39 2.66 -15.05 23.43
N LYS A 40 2.33 -14.64 24.68
CA LYS A 40 2.44 -15.51 25.86
C LYS A 40 1.19 -15.61 26.74
N ASP A 41 0.13 -14.84 26.52
CA ASP A 41 -1.11 -15.01 27.29
C ASP A 41 -1.87 -16.28 26.85
N THR A 42 -2.38 -17.02 27.82
CA THR A 42 -3.17 -18.23 27.62
C THR A 42 -4.64 -17.92 27.38
N ASN A 43 -5.12 -16.74 27.79
CA ASN A 43 -6.47 -16.30 27.48
C ASN A 43 -6.50 -15.64 26.09
N VAL A 44 -6.99 -16.37 25.11
CA VAL A 44 -7.09 -15.94 23.70
C VAL A 44 -7.93 -14.67 23.48
N MET A 45 -8.84 -14.32 24.41
CA MET A 45 -9.56 -13.05 24.35
C MET A 45 -8.64 -11.86 24.63
N LEU A 46 -7.70 -12.02 25.58
CA LEU A 46 -6.68 -11.00 25.87
C LEU A 46 -5.67 -10.87 24.75
N VAL A 47 -5.35 -11.96 24.05
CA VAL A 47 -4.54 -11.94 22.82
C VAL A 47 -5.19 -11.07 21.76
N ALA A 48 -6.48 -11.30 21.46
CA ALA A 48 -7.21 -10.52 20.47
C ALA A 48 -7.30 -9.03 20.86
N LEU A 49 -7.58 -8.73 22.13
CA LEU A 49 -7.65 -7.36 22.63
C LEU A 49 -6.29 -6.64 22.60
N ALA A 50 -5.20 -7.33 22.96
CA ALA A 50 -3.85 -6.79 22.85
C ALA A 50 -3.41 -6.59 21.38
N ALA A 51 -3.86 -7.45 20.46
CA ALA A 51 -3.65 -7.25 19.03
C ALA A 51 -4.37 -5.98 18.53
N LYS A 52 -5.65 -5.77 18.89
CA LYS A 52 -6.37 -4.51 18.61
C LYS A 52 -5.65 -3.28 19.19
N CYS A 53 -5.08 -3.39 20.39
CA CYS A 53 -4.29 -2.31 20.98
C CYS A 53 -3.04 -1.98 20.13
N LEU A 54 -2.37 -3.00 19.58
CA LEU A 54 -1.25 -2.80 18.64
C LEU A 54 -1.72 -2.20 17.31
N THR A 55 -2.89 -2.57 16.80
CA THR A 55 -3.51 -1.94 15.61
C THR A 55 -3.68 -0.44 15.83
N GLY A 56 -4.32 -0.04 16.94
CA GLY A 56 -4.54 1.37 17.28
C GLY A 56 -3.23 2.16 17.44
N LEU A 57 -2.22 1.59 18.11
CA LEU A 57 -0.89 2.20 18.21
C LEU A 57 -0.24 2.40 16.84
N ALA A 58 -0.27 1.38 15.96
CA ALA A 58 0.32 1.45 14.63
C ALA A 58 -0.37 2.51 13.75
N VAL A 59 -1.71 2.56 13.77
CA VAL A 59 -2.51 3.56 13.03
C VAL A 59 -2.28 4.97 13.58
N GLY A 60 -2.34 5.14 14.90
CA GLY A 60 -2.22 6.44 15.56
C GLY A 60 -0.81 7.06 15.48
N LEU A 61 0.24 6.24 15.62
CA LEU A 61 1.65 6.68 15.57
C LEU A 61 2.22 6.70 14.15
N ARG A 62 1.62 5.95 13.22
CA ARG A 62 2.05 5.86 11.81
C ARG A 62 3.52 5.45 11.74
N LYS A 63 4.34 6.12 10.92
CA LYS A 63 5.77 5.82 10.75
C LYS A 63 6.59 5.84 12.05
N LYS A 64 6.14 6.51 13.13
CA LYS A 64 6.84 6.49 14.43
C LYS A 64 6.81 5.11 15.11
N PHE A 65 5.83 4.26 14.78
CA PHE A 65 5.78 2.88 15.26
C PHE A 65 6.80 1.96 14.57
N GLY A 66 7.34 2.35 13.40
CA GLY A 66 8.22 1.51 12.58
C GLY A 66 9.45 0.96 13.32
N GLN A 67 9.95 1.68 14.33
CA GLN A 67 11.04 1.24 15.23
C GLN A 67 10.69 -0.03 16.04
N TYR A 68 9.41 -0.28 16.29
CA TYR A 68 8.93 -1.45 17.04
C TYR A 68 8.56 -2.63 16.12
N ALA A 69 8.30 -2.37 14.83
CA ALA A 69 7.72 -3.34 13.91
C ALA A 69 8.53 -4.64 13.82
N GLY A 70 9.87 -4.56 13.67
CA GLY A 70 10.74 -5.73 13.50
C GLY A 70 10.66 -6.75 14.63
N HIS A 71 10.43 -6.31 15.88
CA HIS A 71 10.31 -7.23 17.01
C HIS A 71 8.85 -7.59 17.37
N VAL A 72 7.84 -6.97 16.75
CA VAL A 72 6.42 -7.28 16.98
C VAL A 72 5.86 -8.21 15.89
N VAL A 73 6.18 -7.96 14.62
CA VAL A 73 5.77 -8.77 13.47
C VAL A 73 6.00 -10.27 13.68
N PRO A 74 7.18 -10.75 14.13
CA PRO A 74 7.44 -12.19 14.25
C PRO A 74 6.60 -12.82 15.36
N THR A 75 6.34 -12.08 16.45
CA THR A 75 5.47 -12.53 17.55
C THR A 75 4.01 -12.64 17.13
N ILE A 76 3.53 -11.77 16.23
CA ILE A 76 2.18 -11.89 15.65
C ILE A 76 2.13 -13.09 14.70
N LEU A 77 3.13 -13.26 13.83
CA LEU A 77 3.19 -14.38 12.88
C LEU A 77 3.20 -15.74 13.61
N GLU A 78 4.02 -15.90 14.65
CA GLU A 78 4.02 -17.10 15.49
C GLU A 78 2.68 -17.34 16.23
N LYS A 79 1.91 -16.27 16.51
CA LYS A 79 0.63 -16.38 17.19
C LYS A 79 -0.51 -16.82 16.26
N PHE A 80 -0.33 -16.84 14.93
CA PHE A 80 -1.27 -17.47 13.99
C PHE A 80 -1.41 -19.00 14.13
N LYS A 81 -0.77 -19.62 15.13
CA LYS A 81 -1.20 -20.95 15.62
C LYS A 81 -2.62 -20.97 16.20
N GLU A 82 -3.16 -19.81 16.62
CA GLU A 82 -4.55 -19.66 17.04
C GLU A 82 -5.50 -19.78 15.84
N LYS A 83 -6.59 -20.56 15.96
CA LYS A 83 -7.54 -20.82 14.86
C LYS A 83 -8.91 -20.14 15.02
N LYS A 84 -9.16 -19.44 16.14
CA LYS A 84 -10.46 -18.78 16.37
C LYS A 84 -10.59 -17.56 15.44
N PRO A 85 -11.64 -17.44 14.60
CA PRO A 85 -11.75 -16.37 13.60
C PRO A 85 -11.53 -14.96 14.16
N GLN A 86 -12.19 -14.63 15.29
CA GLN A 86 -12.03 -13.35 15.98
C GLN A 86 -10.58 -13.03 16.40
N VAL A 87 -9.80 -14.05 16.76
CA VAL A 87 -8.39 -13.89 17.16
C VAL A 87 -7.51 -13.75 15.91
N VAL A 88 -7.75 -14.58 14.88
CA VAL A 88 -7.03 -14.49 13.60
C VAL A 88 -7.25 -13.12 12.95
N GLN A 89 -8.49 -12.63 12.91
CA GLN A 89 -8.83 -11.31 12.39
C GLN A 89 -8.07 -10.20 13.14
N ALA A 90 -8.12 -10.18 14.48
CA ALA A 90 -7.41 -9.16 15.27
C ALA A 90 -5.88 -9.19 15.05
N LEU A 91 -5.30 -10.38 14.84
CA LEU A 91 -3.88 -10.54 14.49
C LEU A 91 -3.57 -10.08 13.04
N GLN A 92 -4.47 -10.31 12.09
CA GLN A 92 -4.36 -9.81 10.71
C GLN A 92 -4.44 -8.28 10.65
N GLU A 93 -5.43 -7.68 11.32
CA GLU A 93 -5.58 -6.22 11.43
C GLU A 93 -4.32 -5.59 12.06
N ALA A 94 -3.78 -6.21 13.12
CA ALA A 94 -2.58 -5.74 13.79
C ALA A 94 -1.33 -5.80 12.89
N ILE A 95 -1.05 -6.94 12.25
CA ILE A 95 0.15 -7.08 11.42
C ILE A 95 0.10 -6.22 10.16
N ASP A 96 -1.08 -6.09 9.55
CA ASP A 96 -1.27 -5.25 8.36
C ASP A 96 -1.11 -3.76 8.71
N ALA A 97 -1.70 -3.30 9.82
CA ALA A 97 -1.49 -1.93 10.30
C ALA A 97 -0.01 -1.66 10.63
N ILE A 98 0.68 -2.61 11.27
CA ILE A 98 2.12 -2.50 11.58
C ILE A 98 2.96 -2.45 10.29
N PHE A 99 2.62 -3.24 9.27
CA PHE A 99 3.34 -3.22 7.99
C PHE A 99 3.36 -1.81 7.37
N LEU A 100 2.24 -1.09 7.40
CA LEU A 100 2.14 0.29 6.91
C LEU A 100 3.06 1.28 7.64
N THR A 101 3.57 0.94 8.83
CA THR A 101 4.50 1.76 9.61
C THR A 101 5.98 1.58 9.22
N THR A 102 6.31 0.46 8.56
CA THR A 102 7.68 0.05 8.23
C THR A 102 7.86 -0.15 6.71
N THR A 103 8.84 -0.96 6.29
CA THR A 103 9.02 -1.48 4.93
C THR A 103 9.22 -2.99 4.97
N LEU A 104 8.94 -3.69 3.87
CA LEU A 104 9.19 -5.13 3.77
C LEU A 104 10.67 -5.49 4.02
N GLN A 105 11.60 -4.65 3.55
CA GLN A 105 13.04 -4.84 3.72
C GLN A 105 13.47 -4.83 5.21
N ASN A 106 12.77 -4.10 6.06
CA ASN A 106 13.08 -4.01 7.50
C ASN A 106 12.61 -5.23 8.32
N ILE A 107 11.75 -6.08 7.74
CA ILE A 107 11.15 -7.24 8.42
C ILE A 107 11.42 -8.55 7.67
N SER A 108 12.14 -8.51 6.55
CA SER A 108 12.20 -9.63 5.61
C SER A 108 12.87 -10.87 6.19
N GLU A 109 13.94 -10.69 6.97
CA GLU A 109 14.68 -11.80 7.57
C GLU A 109 13.79 -12.57 8.56
N ASP A 110 13.10 -11.87 9.45
CA ASP A 110 12.19 -12.51 10.41
C ASP A 110 10.96 -13.14 9.73
N VAL A 111 10.37 -12.47 8.73
CA VAL A 111 9.22 -13.03 7.99
C VAL A 111 9.63 -14.32 7.27
N LEU A 112 10.79 -14.34 6.60
CA LEU A 112 11.33 -15.54 5.95
C LEU A 112 11.62 -16.66 6.95
N ALA A 113 12.14 -16.33 8.14
CA ALA A 113 12.34 -17.32 9.21
C ALA A 113 11.02 -17.95 9.67
N VAL A 114 9.93 -17.17 9.77
CA VAL A 114 8.61 -17.70 10.16
C VAL A 114 7.93 -18.47 9.01
N MET A 115 8.28 -18.23 7.74
CA MET A 115 7.79 -19.08 6.64
C MET A 115 8.24 -20.54 6.76
N ASP A 116 9.47 -20.80 7.24
CA ASP A 116 10.00 -22.18 7.39
C ASP A 116 9.42 -22.91 8.65
N ASN A 117 8.44 -22.31 9.34
CA ASN A 117 7.81 -22.88 10.54
C ASN A 117 7.07 -24.19 10.24
N LYS A 118 7.20 -25.17 11.15
CA LYS A 118 6.59 -26.51 11.00
C LYS A 118 5.05 -26.53 11.08
N ASN A 119 4.40 -25.47 11.56
CA ASN A 119 2.94 -25.40 11.70
C ASN A 119 2.28 -24.87 10.40
N PRO A 120 1.43 -25.67 9.72
CA PRO A 120 0.76 -25.24 8.48
C PRO A 120 -0.08 -23.96 8.62
N THR A 121 -0.73 -23.73 9.75
CA THR A 121 -1.53 -22.50 9.95
C THR A 121 -0.65 -21.25 10.04
N ILE A 122 0.57 -21.38 10.61
CA ILE A 122 1.56 -20.28 10.59
C ILE A 122 2.05 -20.04 9.16
N LYS A 123 2.40 -21.11 8.41
CA LYS A 123 2.80 -20.97 6.99
C LYS A 123 1.74 -20.30 6.13
N GLN A 124 0.49 -20.73 6.27
CA GLN A 124 -0.67 -20.18 5.57
C GLN A 124 -0.80 -18.68 5.87
N GLN A 125 -0.93 -18.29 7.14
CA GLN A 125 -1.16 -16.90 7.51
C GLN A 125 0.04 -15.99 7.19
N THR A 126 1.26 -16.51 7.27
CA THR A 126 2.47 -15.78 6.83
C THR A 126 2.47 -15.58 5.31
N SER A 127 2.06 -16.58 4.53
CA SER A 127 1.96 -16.46 3.06
C SER A 127 0.87 -15.47 2.65
N LEU A 128 -0.31 -15.52 3.31
CA LEU A 128 -1.36 -14.51 3.13
C LEU A 128 -0.91 -13.10 3.53
N PHE A 129 -0.18 -12.95 4.65
CA PHE A 129 0.40 -11.67 5.04
C PHE A 129 1.38 -11.13 3.98
N ILE A 130 2.20 -11.99 3.37
CA ILE A 130 3.10 -11.60 2.28
C ILE A 130 2.30 -11.18 1.04
N ALA A 131 1.23 -11.89 0.68
CA ALA A 131 0.33 -11.47 -0.40
C ALA A 131 -0.21 -10.06 -0.14
N ARG A 132 -0.80 -9.80 1.04
CA ARG A 132 -1.31 -8.47 1.39
C ARG A 132 -0.21 -7.40 1.40
N SER A 133 0.97 -7.71 1.93
CA SER A 133 2.15 -6.83 1.97
C SER A 133 2.69 -6.48 0.58
N PHE A 134 2.68 -7.42 -0.37
CA PHE A 134 3.12 -7.17 -1.75
C PHE A 134 2.19 -6.18 -2.47
N ARG A 135 0.88 -6.13 -2.18
CA ARG A 135 -0.04 -5.13 -2.77
C ARG A 135 0.32 -3.68 -2.42
N HIS A 136 1.07 -3.48 -1.33
CA HIS A 136 1.61 -2.19 -0.90
C HIS A 136 3.04 -1.93 -1.40
N CYS A 137 3.64 -2.85 -2.17
CA CYS A 137 4.96 -2.69 -2.77
C CYS A 137 4.88 -2.16 -4.21
N THR A 138 6.04 -1.82 -4.75
CA THR A 138 6.28 -1.47 -6.16
C THR A 138 7.56 -2.16 -6.63
N ALA A 139 7.86 -2.12 -7.93
CA ALA A 139 9.14 -2.60 -8.47
C ALA A 139 10.38 -1.98 -7.79
N SER A 140 10.28 -0.78 -7.21
CA SER A 140 11.37 -0.15 -6.46
C SER A 140 11.50 -0.63 -5.01
N THR A 141 10.41 -1.08 -4.39
CA THR A 141 10.41 -1.52 -2.98
C THR A 141 10.42 -3.04 -2.82
N LEU A 142 10.26 -3.78 -3.92
CA LEU A 142 10.43 -5.23 -4.03
C LEU A 142 11.48 -5.56 -5.10
N PRO A 143 12.75 -5.14 -4.93
CA PRO A 143 13.83 -5.42 -5.88
C PRO A 143 14.15 -6.92 -5.92
N LYS A 144 14.84 -7.37 -6.98
CA LYS A 144 15.19 -8.79 -7.20
C LYS A 144 15.92 -9.44 -6.01
N SER A 145 16.73 -8.69 -5.27
CA SER A 145 17.42 -9.14 -4.05
C SER A 145 16.47 -9.52 -2.92
N LEU A 146 15.38 -8.76 -2.75
CA LEU A 146 14.34 -8.99 -1.74
C LEU A 146 13.31 -10.02 -2.22
N LEU A 147 12.96 -9.99 -3.51
CA LEU A 147 11.99 -10.89 -4.12
C LEU A 147 12.48 -12.35 -4.18
N LYS A 148 13.75 -12.58 -4.52
CA LYS A 148 14.29 -13.94 -4.72
C LYS A 148 14.12 -14.85 -3.48
N PRO A 149 14.46 -14.43 -2.24
CA PRO A 149 14.19 -15.22 -1.03
C PRO A 149 12.70 -15.54 -0.82
N PHE A 150 11.81 -14.58 -1.01
CA PHE A 150 10.37 -14.81 -0.87
C PHE A 150 9.84 -15.78 -1.93
N CYS A 151 10.25 -15.65 -3.20
CA CYS A 151 9.91 -16.62 -4.23
C CYS A 151 10.40 -18.02 -3.86
N ALA A 152 11.65 -18.17 -3.39
CA ALA A 152 12.19 -19.47 -2.98
C ALA A 152 11.40 -20.10 -1.82
N ALA A 153 10.96 -19.31 -0.84
CA ALA A 153 10.11 -19.80 0.26
C ALA A 153 8.69 -20.17 -0.21
N LEU A 154 8.06 -19.32 -1.04
CA LEU A 154 6.73 -19.59 -1.61
C LEU A 154 6.73 -20.81 -2.55
N LEU A 155 7.82 -21.06 -3.28
CA LEU A 155 8.01 -22.24 -4.13
C LEU A 155 8.08 -23.55 -3.32
N LYS A 156 8.56 -23.50 -2.07
CA LYS A 156 8.38 -24.63 -1.14
C LYS A 156 6.89 -24.78 -0.77
N HIS A 157 6.21 -23.67 -0.48
CA HIS A 157 4.82 -23.68 0.02
C HIS A 157 3.78 -24.14 -1.01
N ILE A 158 3.96 -23.85 -2.32
CA ILE A 158 3.07 -24.40 -3.37
C ILE A 158 3.16 -25.94 -3.53
N ASN A 159 4.15 -26.56 -2.87
CA ASN A 159 4.35 -28.01 -2.80
C ASN A 159 4.16 -28.56 -1.37
N ASP A 160 3.65 -27.76 -0.42
CA ASP A 160 3.33 -28.20 0.94
C ASP A 160 2.18 -29.23 0.93
N SER A 161 2.09 -30.08 1.96
CA SER A 161 1.04 -31.10 2.06
C SER A 161 -0.34 -30.51 2.37
N ALA A 162 -0.40 -29.40 3.11
CA ALA A 162 -1.65 -28.70 3.43
C ALA A 162 -2.16 -27.87 2.23
N PRO A 163 -3.40 -28.07 1.75
CA PRO A 163 -3.94 -27.31 0.63
C PRO A 163 -3.97 -25.80 0.90
N GLU A 164 -4.31 -25.39 2.13
CA GLU A 164 -4.44 -23.99 2.51
C GLU A 164 -3.10 -23.24 2.45
N VAL A 165 -1.99 -23.96 2.67
CA VAL A 165 -0.62 -23.40 2.53
C VAL A 165 -0.26 -23.22 1.06
N ARG A 166 -0.64 -24.17 0.19
CA ARG A 166 -0.43 -24.07 -1.26
C ARG A 166 -1.22 -22.91 -1.84
N ASP A 167 -2.50 -22.79 -1.48
CA ASP A 167 -3.41 -21.77 -2.02
C ASP A 167 -2.98 -20.35 -1.57
N ALA A 168 -2.61 -20.18 -0.30
CA ALA A 168 -2.02 -18.93 0.19
C ALA A 168 -0.68 -18.56 -0.51
N ALA A 169 0.10 -19.55 -0.94
CA ALA A 169 1.34 -19.32 -1.67
C ALA A 169 1.10 -19.00 -3.15
N PHE A 170 0.07 -19.56 -3.79
CA PHE A 170 -0.39 -19.14 -5.12
C PHE A 170 -0.87 -17.68 -5.09
N GLU A 171 -1.61 -17.27 -4.06
CA GLU A 171 -2.04 -15.86 -3.88
C GLU A 171 -0.84 -14.91 -3.74
N ALA A 172 0.16 -15.28 -2.93
CA ALA A 172 1.36 -14.46 -2.74
C ALA A 172 2.23 -14.36 -4.01
N LEU A 173 2.43 -15.47 -4.73
CA LEU A 173 3.15 -15.47 -6.01
C LEU A 173 2.39 -14.71 -7.11
N GLY A 174 1.06 -14.86 -7.18
CA GLY A 174 0.21 -14.11 -8.10
C GLY A 174 0.22 -12.62 -7.79
N THR A 175 0.23 -12.24 -6.50
CA THR A 175 0.41 -10.84 -6.12
C THR A 175 1.78 -10.30 -6.53
N ALA A 176 2.86 -11.05 -6.31
CA ALA A 176 4.19 -10.66 -6.80
C ALA A 176 4.19 -10.46 -8.32
N LEU A 177 3.57 -11.38 -9.08
CA LEU A 177 3.44 -11.31 -10.54
C LEU A 177 2.75 -10.01 -10.98
N LYS A 178 1.66 -9.63 -10.30
CA LYS A 178 0.92 -8.39 -10.55
C LYS A 178 1.71 -7.12 -10.21
N VAL A 179 2.50 -7.15 -9.13
CA VAL A 179 3.18 -5.97 -8.56
C VAL A 179 4.50 -5.63 -9.28
N VAL A 180 5.32 -6.64 -9.59
CA VAL A 180 6.64 -6.44 -10.23
C VAL A 180 6.68 -6.88 -11.71
N GLY A 181 5.62 -7.52 -12.20
CA GLY A 181 5.48 -7.97 -13.57
C GLY A 181 6.14 -9.33 -13.87
N GLU A 182 5.64 -10.00 -14.90
CA GLU A 182 6.10 -11.33 -15.32
C GLU A 182 7.61 -11.45 -15.50
N LYS A 183 8.25 -10.43 -16.11
CA LYS A 183 9.70 -10.42 -16.36
C LYS A 183 10.54 -10.54 -15.08
N ALA A 184 10.01 -10.11 -13.94
CA ALA A 184 10.71 -10.18 -12.65
C ALA A 184 10.47 -11.53 -11.93
N VAL A 185 9.29 -12.14 -12.09
CA VAL A 185 8.90 -13.36 -11.35
C VAL A 185 9.15 -14.65 -12.14
N ASN A 186 8.88 -14.67 -13.46
CA ASN A 186 9.03 -15.86 -14.30
C ASN A 186 10.41 -16.55 -14.20
N PRO A 187 11.55 -15.85 -14.03
CA PRO A 187 12.86 -16.49 -13.81
C PRO A 187 12.95 -17.37 -12.55
N PHE A 188 12.01 -17.26 -11.62
CA PHE A 188 11.91 -18.12 -10.43
C PHE A 188 10.88 -19.25 -10.59
N LEU A 189 9.99 -19.17 -11.58
CA LEU A 189 8.90 -20.14 -11.79
C LEU A 189 9.22 -21.20 -12.87
N ALA A 190 10.47 -21.28 -13.34
CA ALA A 190 10.87 -22.14 -14.45
C ALA A 190 10.58 -23.63 -14.21
N ASP A 191 10.74 -24.10 -12.98
CA ASP A 191 10.55 -25.51 -12.58
C ASP A 191 9.12 -25.78 -12.05
N VAL A 192 8.19 -24.84 -12.20
CA VAL A 192 6.80 -24.98 -11.74
C VAL A 192 5.96 -25.61 -12.84
N ASP A 193 5.21 -26.66 -12.50
CA ASP A 193 4.33 -27.32 -13.47
C ASP A 193 3.21 -26.39 -13.98
N LYS A 194 2.72 -26.69 -15.18
CA LYS A 194 1.72 -25.84 -15.88
C LYS A 194 0.48 -25.59 -15.03
N LEU A 195 -0.04 -26.58 -14.31
CA LEU A 195 -1.26 -26.44 -13.51
C LEU A 195 -1.05 -25.46 -12.35
N LYS A 196 0.12 -25.50 -11.69
CA LYS A 196 0.50 -24.51 -10.67
C LYS A 196 0.77 -23.12 -11.27
N LEU A 197 1.40 -23.03 -12.44
CA LEU A 197 1.59 -21.75 -13.15
C LEU A 197 0.27 -21.08 -13.50
N ASP A 198 -0.70 -21.84 -14.02
CA ASP A 198 -2.02 -21.33 -14.40
C ASP A 198 -2.78 -20.81 -13.16
N LYS A 199 -2.68 -21.50 -12.00
CA LYS A 199 -3.20 -21.00 -10.71
C LYS A 199 -2.54 -19.68 -10.26
N ILE A 200 -1.21 -19.56 -10.38
CA ILE A 200 -0.49 -18.32 -10.02
C ILE A 200 -0.98 -17.14 -10.88
N LYS A 201 -1.25 -17.37 -12.16
CA LYS A 201 -1.81 -16.36 -13.08
C LYS A 201 -3.24 -15.99 -12.72
N GLU A 202 -4.10 -16.97 -12.46
CA GLU A 202 -5.48 -16.75 -12.01
C GLU A 202 -5.52 -15.90 -10.71
N CYS A 203 -4.63 -16.19 -9.76
CA CYS A 203 -4.44 -15.36 -8.57
C CYS A 203 -3.98 -13.93 -8.93
N SER A 204 -3.03 -13.76 -9.85
CA SER A 204 -2.53 -12.45 -10.32
C SER A 204 -3.60 -11.59 -11.00
N GLU A 205 -4.59 -12.22 -11.64
CA GLU A 205 -5.70 -11.51 -12.29
C GLU A 205 -6.66 -10.91 -11.25
N LYS A 206 -6.95 -11.66 -10.18
CA LYS A 206 -7.81 -11.24 -9.05
C LYS A 206 -7.18 -10.19 -8.12
N VAL A 207 -5.89 -9.91 -8.25
CA VAL A 207 -5.18 -8.93 -7.41
C VAL A 207 -5.42 -7.51 -7.88
N GLU A 208 -6.10 -6.74 -7.03
CA GLU A 208 -6.18 -5.28 -7.12
C GLU A 208 -4.96 -4.62 -6.43
N LEU A 209 -4.44 -3.55 -7.03
CA LEU A 209 -3.28 -2.82 -6.53
C LEU A 209 -3.71 -1.53 -5.82
N VAL A 210 -3.29 -1.38 -4.56
CA VAL A 210 -3.62 -0.24 -3.69
C VAL A 210 -3.17 1.11 -4.29
N HIS A 211 -2.11 1.09 -5.11
CA HIS A 211 -1.55 2.27 -5.77
C HIS A 211 -2.16 2.58 -7.15
N GLY A 212 -3.24 1.89 -7.55
CA GLY A 212 -3.79 1.91 -8.91
C GLY A 212 -4.46 3.20 -9.39
N LYS A 213 -4.59 4.25 -8.57
CA LYS A 213 -5.36 5.47 -8.91
C LYS A 213 -4.55 6.78 -8.88
N LYS A 214 -3.39 6.81 -9.55
CA LYS A 214 -2.86 7.99 -10.29
C LYS A 214 -1.55 7.70 -11.04
N ALA A 215 -1.67 7.21 -12.27
CA ALA A 215 -0.76 7.51 -13.36
C ALA A 215 -1.55 7.39 -14.67
N GLY A 216 -1.94 8.53 -15.25
CA GLY A 216 -2.74 8.53 -16.48
C GLY A 216 -1.92 8.03 -17.66
N LEU A 217 -2.08 6.75 -18.01
CA LEU A 217 -1.78 6.28 -19.35
C LEU A 217 -2.85 6.85 -20.29
N ALA A 218 -2.63 8.09 -20.73
CA ALA A 218 -3.16 8.58 -22.00
C ALA A 218 -2.48 7.78 -23.12
N ALA A 219 -2.88 6.53 -23.27
CA ALA A 219 -2.59 5.74 -24.46
C ALA A 219 -3.47 6.32 -25.58
N ASP A 220 -2.87 7.19 -26.39
CA ASP A 220 -3.53 7.85 -27.51
C ASP A 220 -4.19 6.80 -28.42
N LYS A 221 -5.52 6.82 -28.45
CA LYS A 221 -6.32 5.83 -29.17
C LYS A 221 -6.37 6.22 -30.64
N LYS A 222 -5.29 5.96 -31.37
CA LYS A 222 -5.31 5.94 -32.83
C LYS A 222 -5.91 4.63 -33.33
N ASP A 223 -7.23 4.68 -33.48
CA ASP A 223 -7.99 3.78 -34.35
C ASP A 223 -7.35 3.70 -35.75
N PHE A 224 -6.97 2.49 -36.17
CA PHE A 224 -7.00 2.09 -37.58
C PHE A 224 -7.28 0.59 -37.67
N LYS A 225 -8.48 0.26 -38.15
CA LYS A 225 -8.93 -1.09 -38.54
C LYS A 225 -8.90 -1.19 -40.09
N PRO A 226 -9.10 -2.36 -40.71
CA PRO A 226 -8.01 -3.16 -41.27
C PRO A 226 -7.98 -3.19 -42.81
N ALA A 227 -6.99 -3.88 -43.36
CA ALA A 227 -6.62 -3.85 -44.76
C ALA A 227 -7.60 -4.53 -45.75
N ALA A 228 -7.65 -3.97 -46.97
CA ALA A 228 -7.86 -4.65 -48.24
C ALA A 228 -7.18 -3.80 -49.34
N GLY A 229 -6.46 -4.32 -50.34
CA GLY A 229 -5.98 -5.68 -50.60
C GLY A 229 -5.50 -5.79 -52.06
N ARG A 230 -4.66 -6.79 -52.38
CA ARG A 230 -4.18 -7.13 -53.75
C ARG A 230 -3.19 -6.08 -54.35
N THR A 231 -2.18 -6.42 -55.16
CA THR A 231 -1.68 -7.72 -55.67
C THR A 231 -0.26 -7.52 -56.24
N ALA A 232 0.64 -8.49 -56.01
CA ALA A 232 1.75 -8.92 -56.90
C ALA A 232 2.80 -7.86 -57.37
N THR A 233 4.03 -8.16 -57.79
CA THR A 233 4.74 -9.39 -58.21
C THR A 233 6.25 -9.32 -57.81
N SER A 234 6.98 -10.45 -57.94
CA SER A 234 8.44 -10.62 -58.22
C SER A 234 9.39 -9.40 -58.18
N GLY A 235 10.65 -9.47 -57.72
CA GLY A 235 11.59 -10.59 -57.55
C GLY A 235 13.02 -9.99 -57.56
N ALA A 236 13.97 -10.47 -56.74
CA ALA A 236 15.08 -11.37 -57.14
C ALA A 236 16.40 -10.65 -57.56
N ALA A 237 17.55 -11.22 -57.14
CA ALA A 237 18.95 -10.76 -57.32
C ALA A 237 19.31 -9.43 -56.59
N GLY A 238 20.53 -9.19 -56.06
CA GLY A 238 21.88 -9.61 -56.49
C GLY A 238 22.40 -8.56 -57.49
N ASP A 239 23.55 -7.90 -57.38
CA ASP A 239 24.93 -8.25 -56.95
C ASP A 239 25.63 -6.86 -56.74
N LYS A 240 26.37 -6.54 -55.65
CA LYS A 240 27.80 -6.81 -55.35
C LYS A 240 28.80 -5.81 -56.01
N ASP A 241 29.99 -5.69 -55.38
CA ASP A 241 31.26 -5.13 -55.91
C ASP A 241 31.36 -3.61 -56.24
N THR A 242 32.51 -2.92 -56.12
CA THR A 242 33.64 -2.92 -55.15
C THR A 242 34.51 -1.65 -55.36
N LYS A 243 35.43 -1.33 -54.41
CA LYS A 243 36.72 -0.60 -54.62
C LYS A 243 36.66 0.91 -55.03
N ASP A 244 37.68 1.76 -54.83
CA ASP A 244 38.95 1.65 -54.07
C ASP A 244 39.52 3.03 -53.62
N ILE A 245 40.42 2.99 -52.63
CA ILE A 245 41.65 3.82 -52.42
C ILE A 245 41.61 5.36 -52.62
N SER A 246 41.81 6.13 -51.54
CA SER A 246 43.01 6.99 -51.31
C SER A 246 43.00 7.80 -49.99
N ALA A 247 44.19 7.97 -49.40
CA ALA A 247 44.49 8.80 -48.21
C ALA A 247 44.95 10.24 -48.63
N PRO A 248 45.46 11.17 -47.77
CA PRO A 248 45.73 11.12 -46.32
C PRO A 248 45.32 12.38 -45.49
N LYS A 249 45.63 12.37 -44.18
CA LYS A 249 45.58 13.55 -43.26
C LYS A 249 46.75 14.52 -43.53
N PRO A 250 46.62 15.81 -43.13
CA PRO A 250 47.22 16.27 -41.87
C PRO A 250 46.28 17.11 -40.99
N GLY A 251 46.71 17.46 -39.77
CA GLY A 251 45.86 18.05 -38.72
C GLY A 251 46.07 19.56 -38.42
N PRO A 252 46.16 19.98 -37.13
CA PRO A 252 45.22 20.99 -36.61
C PRO A 252 45.86 22.25 -36.00
N LEU A 253 45.06 23.31 -35.79
CA LEU A 253 45.50 24.51 -35.07
C LEU A 253 44.51 24.96 -33.97
N LYS A 254 45.09 25.36 -32.82
CA LYS A 254 44.46 26.00 -31.65
C LYS A 254 44.95 27.45 -31.56
N LYS A 255 44.15 28.37 -30.99
CA LYS A 255 44.43 29.09 -29.71
C LYS A 255 43.46 30.25 -29.45
N ALA A 256 43.28 30.56 -28.16
CA ALA A 256 42.66 31.78 -27.64
C ALA A 256 43.70 32.94 -27.55
N PRO A 257 43.32 34.13 -27.06
CA PRO A 257 43.68 34.44 -25.67
C PRO A 257 42.60 35.24 -24.88
N ALA A 258 42.92 35.61 -23.64
CA ALA A 258 42.06 36.34 -22.69
C ALA A 258 42.80 37.54 -22.04
N THR A 259 42.08 38.43 -21.33
CA THR A 259 42.37 38.99 -19.97
C THR A 259 42.07 40.49 -19.70
N LYS A 260 41.48 40.75 -18.52
CA LYS A 260 41.72 41.83 -17.50
C LYS A 260 41.28 43.31 -17.67
N ALA A 261 40.35 43.70 -16.77
CA ALA A 261 40.42 44.70 -15.67
C ALA A 261 40.63 46.24 -15.88
N GLY A 262 39.87 47.06 -15.13
CA GLY A 262 40.06 48.52 -14.94
C GLY A 262 39.01 49.16 -13.98
N GLY A 263 39.37 50.23 -13.23
CA GLY A 263 38.60 50.78 -12.09
C GLY A 263 38.37 52.32 -12.06
N PRO A 264 38.21 52.97 -10.88
CA PRO A 264 37.11 53.92 -10.52
C PRO A 264 37.47 55.43 -10.51
N PRO A 265 36.56 56.36 -10.08
CA PRO A 265 36.73 57.01 -8.75
C PRO A 265 35.49 57.62 -8.01
N LYS A 266 35.54 57.64 -6.65
CA LYS A 266 35.21 58.71 -5.61
C LYS A 266 33.85 59.48 -5.67
N LYS A 267 33.23 60.00 -4.58
CA LYS A 267 33.53 60.18 -3.12
C LYS A 267 32.22 60.52 -2.33
N GLY A 268 32.09 60.20 -1.03
CA GLY A 268 31.11 60.88 -0.13
C GLY A 268 30.58 60.08 1.09
N LYS A 269 30.84 60.57 2.31
CA LYS A 269 30.25 60.23 3.65
C LYS A 269 30.20 61.56 4.47
N PRO A 270 29.62 61.70 5.70
CA PRO A 270 29.15 60.72 6.70
C PRO A 270 27.60 60.54 6.65
N ALA A 271 26.80 60.09 7.64
CA ALA A 271 27.01 59.73 9.06
C ALA A 271 26.08 58.57 9.56
N ALA A 272 25.53 58.69 10.79
CA ALA A 272 24.55 57.86 11.52
C ALA A 272 23.80 58.80 12.52
N PRO A 273 22.76 58.44 13.32
CA PRO A 273 22.31 57.07 13.68
C PRO A 273 20.78 56.79 13.80
N GLY A 274 20.43 55.50 13.89
CA GLY A 274 19.40 54.95 14.80
C GLY A 274 17.91 54.92 14.36
N GLY A 275 17.25 53.77 14.54
CA GLY A 275 15.77 53.71 14.70
C GLY A 275 15.01 52.55 14.05
N ALA A 276 14.79 51.46 14.82
CA ALA A 276 13.71 50.46 14.72
C ALA A 276 13.54 49.57 13.45
N GLY A 277 13.12 48.31 13.68
CA GLY A 277 12.94 47.26 12.65
C GLY A 277 11.66 47.40 11.80
N SER A 278 11.68 46.95 10.54
CA SER A 278 11.51 45.54 10.13
C SER A 278 10.04 45.07 10.25
N THR A 279 9.13 45.56 9.40
CA THR A 279 8.74 44.93 8.11
C THR A 279 8.08 43.55 8.21
N GLY A 280 6.80 43.48 7.84
CA GLY A 280 6.18 42.26 7.36
C GLY A 280 6.38 42.06 5.84
N THR A 281 6.13 40.82 5.40
CA THR A 281 5.72 40.44 4.02
C THR A 281 6.76 40.54 2.89
N LYS A 282 7.18 39.39 2.33
CA LYS A 282 6.82 38.98 0.94
C LYS A 282 7.31 37.59 0.48
N ASN A 283 6.36 36.87 -0.11
CA ASN A 283 6.42 35.95 -1.26
C ASN A 283 7.43 34.78 -1.34
N LYS A 284 6.86 33.58 -1.53
CA LYS A 284 7.24 32.72 -2.67
C LYS A 284 5.99 32.01 -3.24
N LYS A 285 5.90 31.89 -4.58
CA LYS A 285 4.71 31.42 -5.30
C LYS A 285 4.36 29.96 -4.96
N GLY A 286 3.07 29.69 -4.74
CA GLY A 286 2.47 28.35 -4.66
C GLY A 286 1.51 28.09 -5.82
N LEU A 287 1.33 26.81 -6.17
CA LEU A 287 0.45 26.33 -7.23
C LEU A 287 -1.00 26.26 -6.71
N GLU A 288 -1.97 26.82 -7.44
CA GLU A 288 -3.37 26.82 -7.01
C GLU A 288 -4.03 25.44 -7.16
N THR A 289 -4.19 24.74 -6.04
CA THR A 289 -5.24 23.71 -5.91
C THR A 289 -6.54 24.44 -5.57
N LYS A 290 -7.55 24.39 -6.45
CA LYS A 290 -8.91 24.81 -6.08
C LYS A 290 -9.46 23.82 -5.05
N GLU A 291 -9.51 24.23 -3.79
CA GLU A 291 -10.40 23.61 -2.82
C GLU A 291 -11.84 23.89 -3.24
N ILE A 292 -12.57 22.82 -3.57
CA ILE A 292 -14.03 22.88 -3.68
C ILE A 292 -14.55 22.74 -2.26
N VAL A 293 -14.75 23.89 -1.60
CA VAL A 293 -15.52 23.94 -0.35
C VAL A 293 -16.99 23.90 -0.75
N GLU A 294 -17.58 22.71 -0.69
CA GLU A 294 -19.01 22.55 -0.81
C GLU A 294 -19.66 22.93 0.53
N PRO A 295 -20.69 23.79 0.55
CA PRO A 295 -21.34 24.18 1.80
C PRO A 295 -22.05 22.98 2.42
N GLU A 296 -21.91 22.80 3.74
CA GLU A 296 -22.61 21.75 4.49
C GLU A 296 -24.12 21.98 4.43
N LEU A 297 -24.87 20.92 4.12
CA LEU A 297 -26.33 20.91 4.17
C LEU A 297 -26.81 20.86 5.63
N SER A 298 -27.96 21.49 5.92
CA SER A 298 -28.60 21.34 7.24
C SER A 298 -29.24 19.95 7.36
N VAL A 299 -29.45 19.51 8.61
CA VAL A 299 -29.98 18.17 8.92
C VAL A 299 -31.33 17.93 8.24
N GLU A 300 -32.21 18.94 8.21
CA GLU A 300 -33.53 18.83 7.57
C GLU A 300 -33.41 18.60 6.05
N VAL A 301 -32.44 19.25 5.40
CA VAL A 301 -32.19 19.09 3.96
C VAL A 301 -31.48 17.77 3.64
N CYS A 302 -30.67 17.24 4.57
CA CYS A 302 -30.14 15.88 4.47
C CYS A 302 -31.25 14.82 4.60
N GLU A 303 -32.15 14.95 5.58
CA GLU A 303 -33.28 14.04 5.75
C GLU A 303 -34.22 14.04 4.54
N GLU A 304 -34.52 15.21 3.97
CA GLU A 304 -35.32 15.33 2.74
C GLU A 304 -34.63 14.64 1.55
N LYS A 305 -33.33 14.89 1.34
CA LYS A 305 -32.55 14.27 0.25
C LYS A 305 -32.36 12.77 0.42
N ALA A 306 -32.16 12.29 1.64
CA ALA A 306 -32.09 10.87 1.95
C ALA A 306 -33.44 10.18 1.70
N SER A 307 -34.55 10.81 2.12
CA SER A 307 -35.92 10.31 1.89
C SER A 307 -36.31 10.26 0.41
N ALA A 308 -35.70 11.09 -0.45
CA ALA A 308 -35.94 11.09 -1.89
C ALA A 308 -35.26 9.93 -2.64
N VAL A 309 -34.22 9.32 -2.06
CA VAL A 309 -33.40 8.28 -2.73
C VAL A 309 -33.40 6.92 -2.02
N LEU A 310 -33.77 6.88 -0.73
CA LEU A 310 -33.85 5.66 0.06
C LEU A 310 -35.30 5.16 0.21
N PRO A 311 -35.52 3.86 0.44
CA PRO A 311 -36.81 3.34 0.89
C PRO A 311 -37.30 4.07 2.16
N ALA A 312 -38.59 4.41 2.23
CA ALA A 312 -39.16 5.16 3.36
C ALA A 312 -39.00 4.49 4.74
N THR A 313 -38.80 3.16 4.75
CA THR A 313 -38.50 2.37 5.94
C THR A 313 -37.06 2.53 6.45
N CYS A 314 -36.10 2.93 5.60
CA CYS A 314 -34.69 2.90 5.93
C CYS A 314 -34.34 3.84 7.09
N ILE A 315 -34.77 5.10 7.04
CA ILE A 315 -34.45 6.09 8.08
C ILE A 315 -34.99 5.65 9.45
N GLN A 316 -36.17 5.01 9.49
CA GLN A 316 -36.78 4.52 10.74
C GLN A 316 -36.13 3.23 11.25
N LEU A 317 -35.75 2.30 10.37
CA LEU A 317 -35.17 1.01 10.77
C LEU A 317 -33.67 1.09 11.11
N LEU A 318 -32.94 2.11 10.63
CA LEU A 318 -31.56 2.38 11.04
C LEU A 318 -31.45 2.71 12.54
N ASP A 319 -32.46 3.36 13.13
CA ASP A 319 -32.53 3.67 14.56
C ASP A 319 -33.23 2.56 15.39
N SER A 320 -33.56 1.41 14.79
CA SER A 320 -34.23 0.33 15.52
C SER A 320 -33.33 -0.26 16.62
N SER A 321 -33.90 -0.39 17.82
CA SER A 321 -33.27 -1.12 18.94
C SER A 321 -32.98 -2.59 18.60
N ASN A 322 -33.65 -3.19 17.61
CA ASN A 322 -33.41 -4.54 17.14
C ASN A 322 -32.27 -4.59 16.11
N TRP A 323 -31.19 -5.31 16.42
CA TRP A 323 -30.02 -5.41 15.54
C TRP A 323 -30.31 -6.11 14.20
N LYS A 324 -31.32 -7.01 14.14
CA LYS A 324 -31.68 -7.70 12.89
C LYS A 324 -32.36 -6.77 11.90
N GLU A 325 -33.21 -5.88 12.40
CA GLU A 325 -33.88 -4.85 11.60
C GLU A 325 -32.86 -3.85 11.05
N ARG A 326 -31.92 -3.40 11.90
CA ARG A 326 -30.78 -2.56 11.46
C ARG A 326 -29.91 -3.24 10.40
N LEU A 327 -29.64 -4.54 10.53
CA LEU A 327 -28.85 -5.27 9.53
C LEU A 327 -29.59 -5.38 8.19
N ALA A 328 -30.86 -5.81 8.19
CA ALA A 328 -31.68 -5.89 6.98
C ALA A 328 -31.82 -4.52 6.30
N CYS A 329 -32.03 -3.47 7.09
CA CYS A 329 -32.07 -2.09 6.63
C CYS A 329 -30.74 -1.64 6.00
N MET A 330 -29.59 -2.00 6.58
CA MET A 330 -28.28 -1.66 6.03
C MET A 330 -28.00 -2.41 4.72
N GLU A 331 -28.47 -3.66 4.59
CA GLU A 331 -28.40 -4.40 3.32
C GLU A 331 -29.30 -3.80 2.23
N GLU A 332 -30.45 -3.24 2.58
CA GLU A 332 -31.32 -2.50 1.63
C GLU A 332 -30.72 -1.14 1.25
N PHE A 333 -30.17 -0.41 2.22
CA PHE A 333 -29.43 0.85 1.99
C PHE A 333 -28.25 0.63 1.03
N GLN A 334 -27.44 -0.41 1.26
CA GLN A 334 -26.32 -0.76 0.39
C GLN A 334 -26.80 -1.06 -1.03
N LYS A 335 -27.86 -1.87 -1.21
CA LYS A 335 -28.43 -2.18 -2.54
C LYS A 335 -28.96 -0.92 -3.24
N ALA A 336 -29.57 0.00 -2.51
CA ALA A 336 -30.04 1.26 -3.08
C ALA A 336 -28.84 2.07 -3.61
N VAL A 337 -27.78 2.25 -2.80
CA VAL A 337 -26.56 2.97 -3.18
C VAL A 337 -25.82 2.31 -4.34
N GLU A 338 -25.77 0.97 -4.41
CA GLU A 338 -25.15 0.23 -5.51
C GLU A 338 -25.87 0.40 -6.86
N LEU A 339 -27.16 0.74 -6.83
CA LEU A 339 -28.01 0.92 -8.02
C LEU A 339 -28.19 2.39 -8.44
N MET A 340 -27.77 3.36 -7.62
CA MET A 340 -27.87 4.80 -7.93
C MET A 340 -26.85 5.24 -8.99
N ASP A 341 -27.24 6.21 -9.82
CA ASP A 341 -26.27 6.90 -10.68
C ASP A 341 -25.34 7.80 -9.85
N ARG A 342 -24.06 7.81 -10.21
CA ARG A 342 -23.00 8.55 -9.50
C ARG A 342 -23.15 10.07 -9.57
N THR A 343 -23.97 10.59 -10.49
CA THR A 343 -24.27 12.01 -10.63
C THR A 343 -25.50 12.46 -9.83
N GLU A 344 -26.33 11.51 -9.37
CA GLU A 344 -27.57 11.77 -8.63
C GLU A 344 -27.45 11.47 -7.13
N MET A 345 -26.43 10.69 -6.72
CA MET A 345 -26.22 10.27 -5.32
C MET A 345 -25.92 11.46 -4.37
N PRO A 346 -26.79 11.78 -3.40
CA PRO A 346 -26.61 12.90 -2.48
C PRO A 346 -25.60 12.55 -1.37
N CYS A 347 -24.31 12.55 -1.71
CA CYS A 347 -23.22 12.04 -0.87
C CYS A 347 -23.17 12.64 0.54
N GLN A 348 -23.50 13.93 0.72
CA GLN A 348 -23.54 14.59 2.03
C GLN A 348 -24.75 14.18 2.91
N ALA A 349 -25.79 13.57 2.33
CA ALA A 349 -26.99 13.13 3.03
C ALA A 349 -27.00 11.62 3.36
N LEU A 350 -26.01 10.88 2.85
CA LEU A 350 -25.90 9.42 2.98
C LEU A 350 -24.68 8.97 3.81
N VAL A 351 -23.97 9.91 4.45
CA VAL A 351 -22.71 9.71 5.19
C VAL A 351 -22.81 10.30 6.58
#